data_AF-A0A2D6JQQ0-F1
#
_entry.id   AF-A0A2D6JQQ0-F1
#
_cell.length_a   1.000
_cell.length_b   1.000
_cell.length_c   1.000
_cell.angle_alpha   90.00
_cell.angle_beta   90.00
_cell.angle_gamma   90.00
#
_symmetry.space_group_name_H-M   'P 1'
#
loop_
_entity.id
_entity.type
_entity.pdbx_description
1 polymer ?
#
loop_
_entity_poly.entity_id
_entity_poly.type
_entity_poly.pdbx_seq_one_letter_code
_entity_poly.pdbx_strand_id
1 'polypeptide(L)'
;MAEKESVPEGSPPTHPDAVKGASGRWETPEGSPLPVSASDLERYTYCPLSWHLAATGTSGKSAAIEEGIRQHQAIHDSMMDFKGHQFHTQRNLLIWQWWFSVIVILLIDTIAFRYIDDINLNVLEFSKFLAVGALSFLLVGVLALLVPWRTAIGLNRPFLPTREGYVDPIDPVIEPRGFMGGWFQAGLLETFMFVSAIVLALHSSALLFADDREQASFVLASTTLGWTLLASIMLRRALKTNELAHRLAKENNLSVDDEISYSDDEDKAQLLVDDETGLRGRPDQIVIIDSEFIPVEQKTGKVPKRPHDSHRLQALAYARLVETTTGRAPPYALLRYGQDNLHQLPWDKSAKEELLARVHEVQRVMAQGGAVRNHERPGKCQHCSRRHACDASLV
;
A
#
# COMPACT_ATOMS: atom_id res chain seq x y z
N MET A 1 -64.18 -25.92 0.73
CA MET A 1 -62.96 -26.02 1.55
C MET A 1 -61.80 -25.63 0.67
N ALA A 2 -61.45 -24.35 0.71
CA ALA A 2 -60.32 -23.80 0.01
C ALA A 2 -59.26 -23.50 1.07
N GLU A 3 -58.11 -24.16 0.94
CA GLU A 3 -56.82 -23.58 1.29
C GLU A 3 -55.77 -24.38 0.53
N LYS A 4 -55.43 -23.87 -0.66
CA LYS A 4 -54.16 -24.19 -1.31
C LYS A 4 -53.11 -23.47 -0.47
N GLU A 5 -52.25 -24.21 0.21
CA GLU A 5 -50.97 -23.70 0.68
C GLU A 5 -50.21 -23.15 -0.54
N SER A 6 -50.11 -21.83 -0.66
CA SER A 6 -49.26 -21.18 -1.64
C SER A 6 -47.81 -21.27 -1.15
N VAL A 7 -47.03 -22.14 -1.80
CA VAL A 7 -45.56 -22.06 -1.78
C VAL A 7 -45.16 -20.65 -2.21
N PRO A 8 -44.20 -19.96 -1.56
CA PRO A 8 -43.86 -18.60 -1.94
C PRO A 8 -43.26 -18.62 -3.36
N GLU A 9 -43.93 -17.95 -4.30
CA GLU A 9 -43.31 -17.51 -5.55
C GLU A 9 -42.05 -16.71 -5.16
N GLY A 10 -40.88 -17.14 -5.65
CA GLY A 10 -39.62 -16.48 -5.32
C GLY A 10 -39.59 -15.04 -5.83
N SER A 11 -38.56 -14.28 -5.43
CA SER A 11 -38.47 -12.86 -5.78
C SER A 11 -38.49 -12.59 -7.29
N PRO A 12 -38.97 -11.43 -7.77
CA PRO A 12 -38.81 -11.04 -9.17
C PRO A 12 -37.33 -10.88 -9.55
N PRO A 13 -36.99 -10.95 -10.86
CA PRO A 13 -35.65 -10.62 -11.34
C PRO A 13 -35.31 -9.15 -11.08
N THR A 14 -34.02 -8.88 -10.90
CA THR A 14 -33.50 -7.50 -10.79
C THR A 14 -33.04 -6.96 -12.16
N HIS A 15 -32.65 -7.86 -13.06
CA HIS A 15 -32.17 -7.56 -14.41
C HIS A 15 -32.90 -8.45 -15.42
N PRO A 16 -34.21 -8.23 -15.65
CA PRO A 16 -35.04 -9.11 -16.49
C PRO A 16 -34.58 -9.18 -17.95
N ASP A 17 -33.90 -8.15 -18.44
CA ASP A 17 -33.41 -8.06 -19.83
C ASP A 17 -32.06 -8.77 -20.04
N ALA A 18 -31.48 -9.35 -18.98
CA ALA A 18 -30.20 -10.04 -19.07
C ALA A 18 -30.33 -11.34 -19.88
N VAL A 19 -29.35 -11.57 -20.75
CA VAL A 19 -29.32 -12.74 -21.63
C VAL A 19 -28.16 -13.66 -21.26
N LYS A 20 -28.31 -14.94 -21.54
CA LYS A 20 -27.24 -15.92 -21.32
C LYS A 20 -26.29 -15.91 -22.51
N GLY A 21 -25.04 -15.50 -22.29
CA GLY A 21 -23.99 -15.42 -23.30
C GLY A 21 -23.42 -16.79 -23.70
N ALA A 22 -22.58 -16.80 -24.74
CA ALA A 22 -21.96 -18.02 -25.26
C ALA A 22 -21.00 -18.71 -24.25
N SER A 23 -20.46 -17.93 -23.31
CA SER A 23 -19.64 -18.40 -22.18
C SER A 23 -20.46 -19.12 -21.10
N GLY A 24 -21.80 -19.11 -21.20
CA GLY A 24 -22.72 -19.63 -20.19
C GLY A 24 -23.00 -18.66 -19.04
N ARG A 25 -22.35 -17.50 -18.98
CA ARG A 25 -22.60 -16.41 -18.01
C ARG A 25 -23.79 -15.55 -18.42
N TRP A 26 -24.32 -14.75 -17.49
CA TRP A 26 -25.37 -13.79 -17.79
C TRP A 26 -24.78 -12.41 -18.08
N GLU A 27 -25.24 -11.79 -19.15
CA GLU A 27 -24.73 -10.55 -19.70
C GLU A 27 -25.87 -9.52 -19.83
N THR A 28 -25.52 -8.24 -19.75
CA THR A 28 -26.41 -7.13 -20.11
C THR A 28 -26.69 -7.16 -21.62
N PRO A 29 -27.74 -6.47 -22.10
CA PRO A 29 -28.02 -6.36 -23.53
C PRO A 29 -26.83 -5.83 -24.37
N GLU A 30 -25.94 -5.06 -23.75
CA GLU A 30 -24.72 -4.49 -24.36
C GLU A 30 -23.54 -5.49 -24.42
N GLY A 31 -23.72 -6.72 -23.91
CA GLY A 31 -22.71 -7.78 -23.94
C GLY A 31 -21.68 -7.74 -22.80
N SER A 32 -21.94 -6.97 -21.74
CA SER A 32 -21.09 -6.94 -20.54
C SER A 32 -21.58 -7.93 -19.49
N PRO A 33 -20.73 -8.64 -18.73
CA PRO A 33 -21.21 -9.58 -17.72
C PRO A 33 -21.97 -8.86 -16.60
N LEU A 34 -23.03 -9.50 -16.09
CA LEU A 34 -23.83 -8.94 -15.00
C LEU A 34 -22.94 -8.67 -13.77
N PRO A 35 -22.96 -7.45 -13.24
CA PRO A 35 -22.01 -7.07 -12.21
C PRO A 35 -22.41 -7.64 -10.85
N VAL A 36 -21.54 -8.44 -10.24
CA VAL A 36 -21.71 -9.02 -8.91
C VAL A 36 -20.68 -8.43 -7.97
N SER A 37 -21.09 -7.76 -6.88
CA SER A 37 -20.12 -7.30 -5.89
C SER A 37 -19.69 -8.42 -4.94
N ALA A 38 -18.49 -8.32 -4.36
CA ALA A 38 -18.06 -9.21 -3.27
C ALA A 38 -19.06 -9.21 -2.10
N SER A 39 -19.65 -8.06 -1.79
CA SER A 39 -20.72 -7.93 -0.79
C SER A 39 -22.03 -8.60 -1.22
N ASP A 40 -22.33 -8.70 -2.52
CA ASP A 40 -23.49 -9.46 -3.01
C ASP A 40 -23.32 -10.95 -2.73
N LEU A 41 -22.12 -11.50 -2.96
CA LEU A 41 -21.81 -12.89 -2.62
C LEU A 41 -21.95 -13.16 -1.12
N GLU A 42 -21.47 -12.25 -0.27
CA GLU A 42 -21.64 -12.34 1.18
C GLU A 42 -23.13 -12.39 1.57
N ARG A 43 -23.90 -11.40 1.09
CA ARG A 43 -25.33 -11.25 1.43
C ARG A 43 -26.16 -12.40 0.88
N TYR A 44 -25.91 -12.83 -0.35
CA TYR A 44 -26.62 -13.94 -0.98
C TYR A 44 -26.38 -15.25 -0.22
N THR A 45 -25.12 -15.50 0.17
CA THR A 45 -24.75 -16.66 0.99
C THR A 45 -25.39 -16.61 2.37
N TYR A 46 -25.51 -15.41 2.97
CA TYR A 46 -26.21 -15.23 4.24
C TYR A 46 -27.68 -15.62 4.14
N CYS A 47 -28.40 -15.03 3.16
CA CYS A 47 -29.78 -15.34 2.78
C CYS A 47 -30.15 -14.69 1.43
N PRO A 48 -30.53 -15.46 0.38
CA PRO A 48 -30.87 -14.92 -0.94
C PRO A 48 -32.00 -13.89 -0.92
N LEU A 49 -33.04 -14.11 -0.11
CA LEU A 49 -34.14 -13.15 0.01
C LEU A 49 -33.67 -11.82 0.64
N SER A 50 -32.80 -11.88 1.65
CA SER A 50 -32.22 -10.67 2.24
C SER A 50 -31.29 -9.94 1.27
N TRP A 51 -30.61 -10.68 0.38
CA TRP A 51 -29.83 -10.09 -0.71
C TRP A 51 -30.75 -9.39 -1.71
N HIS A 52 -31.84 -10.02 -2.14
CA HIS A 52 -32.78 -9.44 -3.09
C HIS A 52 -33.38 -8.13 -2.56
N LEU A 53 -33.81 -8.11 -1.29
CA LEU A 53 -34.27 -6.88 -0.63
C LEU A 53 -33.21 -5.77 -0.67
N ALA A 54 -31.93 -6.11 -0.51
CA ALA A 54 -30.85 -5.14 -0.64
C ALA A 54 -30.71 -4.61 -2.07
N ALA A 55 -30.77 -5.51 -3.06
CA ALA A 55 -30.65 -5.18 -4.48
C ALA A 55 -31.80 -4.30 -4.99
N THR A 56 -33.01 -4.43 -4.41
CA THR A 56 -34.17 -3.59 -4.72
C THR A 56 -34.25 -2.29 -3.91
N GLY A 57 -33.20 -1.95 -3.17
CA GLY A 57 -33.09 -0.66 -2.46
C GLY A 57 -33.53 -0.66 -1.00
N THR A 58 -33.84 -1.82 -0.41
CA THR A 58 -34.17 -1.89 1.02
C THR A 58 -32.89 -1.80 1.86
N SER A 59 -32.75 -0.70 2.60
CA SER A 59 -31.65 -0.51 3.54
C SER A 59 -31.79 -1.43 4.76
N GLY A 60 -30.66 -1.92 5.28
CA GLY A 60 -30.65 -2.67 6.53
C GLY A 60 -30.77 -1.72 7.72
N LYS A 61 -31.64 -2.01 8.68
CA LYS A 61 -31.79 -1.27 9.94
C LYS A 61 -31.37 -2.16 11.11
N SER A 62 -30.22 -1.86 11.71
CA SER A 62 -29.79 -2.52 12.96
C SER A 62 -28.65 -1.75 13.62
N ALA A 63 -28.67 -1.64 14.95
CA ALA A 63 -27.58 -1.04 15.73
C ALA A 63 -26.21 -1.69 15.44
N ALA A 64 -26.19 -2.99 15.12
CA ALA A 64 -24.97 -3.70 14.75
C ALA A 64 -24.34 -3.23 13.41
N ILE A 65 -25.15 -2.73 12.47
CA ILE A 65 -24.63 -2.16 11.20
C ILE A 65 -24.01 -0.79 11.46
N GLU A 66 -24.70 0.07 12.20
CA GLU A 66 -24.17 1.39 12.56
C GLU A 66 -22.88 1.26 13.37
N GLU A 67 -22.83 0.32 14.33
CA GLU A 67 -21.61 0.01 15.07
C GLU A 67 -20.51 -0.52 14.15
N GLY A 68 -20.83 -1.44 13.23
CA GLY A 68 -19.86 -1.97 12.27
C GLY A 68 -19.26 -0.89 11.37
N ILE A 69 -20.07 0.05 10.87
CA ILE A 69 -19.61 1.19 10.07
C ILE A 69 -18.66 2.07 10.90
N ARG A 70 -19.02 2.40 12.15
CA ARG A 70 -18.16 3.19 13.04
C ARG A 70 -16.83 2.51 13.33
N GLN A 71 -16.85 1.20 13.58
CA GLN A 71 -15.63 0.43 13.84
C GLN A 71 -14.73 0.35 12.60
N HIS A 72 -15.32 0.19 11.41
CA HIS A 72 -14.57 0.18 10.15
C HIS A 72 -13.94 1.54 9.86
N GLN A 73 -14.68 2.64 10.09
CA GLN A 73 -14.12 3.99 9.99
C GLN A 73 -12.98 4.21 10.98
N ALA A 74 -13.11 3.76 12.23
CA ALA A 74 -12.05 3.90 13.23
C ALA A 74 -10.78 3.12 12.85
N ILE A 75 -10.93 1.93 12.25
CA ILE A 75 -9.79 1.15 11.72
C ILE A 75 -9.15 1.88 10.53
N HIS A 76 -9.97 2.42 9.62
CA HIS A 76 -9.50 3.22 8.50
C HIS A 76 -8.67 4.42 8.97
N ASP A 77 -9.21 5.22 9.89
CA ASP A 77 -8.53 6.39 10.45
C ASP A 77 -7.20 5.98 11.13
N SER A 78 -7.22 4.90 11.93
CA SER A 78 -6.02 4.36 12.57
C SER A 78 -4.95 3.91 11.57
N MET A 79 -5.37 3.36 10.43
CA MET A 79 -4.47 2.88 9.38
C MET A 79 -3.84 4.05 8.61
N MET A 80 -4.61 5.11 8.35
CA MET A 80 -4.12 6.34 7.74
C MET A 80 -3.08 7.02 8.65
N ASP A 81 -3.34 7.07 9.97
CA ASP A 81 -2.40 7.59 10.95
C ASP A 81 -1.09 6.78 11.00
N PHE A 82 -1.19 5.44 10.95
CA PHE A 82 -0.02 4.56 10.92
C PHE A 82 0.89 4.87 9.71
N LYS A 83 0.31 4.98 8.51
CA LYS A 83 1.06 5.35 7.29
C LYS A 83 1.68 6.73 7.40
N GLY A 84 0.93 7.71 7.93
CA GLY A 84 1.44 9.05 8.18
C GLY A 84 2.69 9.01 9.09
N HIS A 85 2.66 8.19 10.13
CA HIS A 85 3.80 8.01 11.03
C HIS A 85 4.99 7.26 10.40
N GLN A 86 4.76 6.23 9.59
CA GLN A 86 5.83 5.57 8.81
C GLN A 86 6.48 6.56 7.84
N PHE A 87 5.68 7.30 7.08
CA PHE A 87 6.14 8.33 6.14
C PHE A 87 7.00 9.38 6.83
N HIS A 88 6.51 9.93 7.95
CA HIS A 88 7.27 10.90 8.73
C HIS A 88 8.57 10.32 9.29
N THR A 89 8.58 9.06 9.71
CA THR A 89 9.78 8.38 10.22
C THR A 89 10.84 8.25 9.14
N GLN A 90 10.49 7.68 7.99
CA GLN A 90 11.43 7.48 6.88
C GLN A 90 11.98 8.82 6.38
N ARG A 91 11.12 9.84 6.19
CA ARG A 91 11.54 11.19 5.81
C ARG A 91 12.52 11.81 6.83
N ASN A 92 12.21 11.70 8.12
CA ASN A 92 13.06 12.25 9.18
C ASN A 92 14.41 11.51 9.27
N LEU A 93 14.43 10.19 9.07
CA LEU A 93 15.67 9.38 9.03
C LEU A 93 16.53 9.73 7.82
N LEU A 94 15.93 9.93 6.64
CA LEU A 94 16.66 10.40 5.45
C LEU A 94 17.33 11.75 5.73
N ILE A 95 16.57 12.74 6.20
CA ILE A 95 17.13 14.06 6.55
C ILE A 95 18.27 13.93 7.57
N TRP A 96 18.07 13.09 8.60
CA TRP A 96 19.09 12.82 9.61
C TRP A 96 20.36 12.22 9.01
N GLN A 97 20.24 11.24 8.10
CA GLN A 97 21.39 10.63 7.42
C GLN A 97 22.20 11.67 6.63
N TRP A 98 21.54 12.56 5.90
CA TRP A 98 22.20 13.67 5.19
C TRP A 98 22.92 14.62 6.15
N TRP A 99 22.26 15.00 7.25
CA TRP A 99 22.87 15.87 8.27
C TRP A 99 24.03 15.20 8.99
N PHE A 100 23.97 13.88 9.19
CA PHE A 100 25.07 13.10 9.74
C PHE A 100 26.27 13.09 8.81
N SER A 101 26.09 12.96 7.49
CA SER A 101 27.18 13.09 6.51
C SER A 101 27.87 14.45 6.59
N VAL A 102 27.10 15.54 6.75
CA VAL A 102 27.67 16.89 6.94
C VAL A 102 28.50 16.97 8.22
N ILE A 103 28.02 16.39 9.33
CA ILE A 103 28.77 16.33 10.60
C ILE A 103 30.10 15.60 10.41
N VAL A 104 30.10 14.46 9.72
CA VAL A 104 31.32 13.68 9.46
C VAL A 104 32.32 14.49 8.63
N ILE A 105 31.86 15.18 7.58
CA ILE A 105 32.72 16.03 6.74
C ILE A 105 33.33 17.17 7.56
N LEU A 106 32.51 17.93 8.30
CA LEU A 106 33.00 19.03 9.12
C LEU A 106 33.97 18.57 10.22
N LEU A 107 33.76 17.37 10.77
CA LEU A 107 34.66 16.77 11.75
C LEU A 107 36.01 16.42 11.12
N ILE A 108 36.01 15.80 9.94
CA ILE A 108 37.23 15.50 9.18
C ILE A 108 37.99 16.79 8.90
N ASP A 109 37.31 17.84 8.43
CA ASP A 109 37.93 19.13 8.16
C ASP A 109 38.50 19.76 9.44
N THR A 110 37.75 19.75 10.54
CA THR A 110 38.22 20.26 11.83
C THR A 110 39.52 19.59 12.26
N ILE A 111 39.60 18.26 12.11
CA ILE A 111 40.81 17.48 12.40
C ILE A 111 41.93 17.85 11.41
N ALA A 112 41.63 17.91 10.12
CA ALA A 112 42.59 18.28 9.09
C ALA A 112 43.21 19.65 9.38
N PHE A 113 42.40 20.71 9.55
CA PHE A 113 42.90 22.06 9.83
C PHE A 113 43.74 22.15 11.11
N ARG A 114 43.40 21.38 12.14
CA ARG A 114 44.11 21.41 13.43
C ARG A 114 45.47 20.73 13.37
N TYR A 115 45.59 19.62 12.64
CA TYR A 115 46.79 18.77 12.66
C TYR A 115 47.64 18.86 11.40
N ILE A 116 47.24 19.61 10.37
CA ILE A 116 47.97 19.65 9.10
C ILE A 116 49.42 20.14 9.26
N ASP A 117 49.65 21.06 10.20
CA ASP A 117 50.99 21.57 10.53
C ASP A 117 51.84 20.55 11.31
N ASP A 118 51.22 19.78 12.21
CA ASP A 118 51.88 18.73 13.00
C ASP A 118 52.30 17.52 12.14
N ILE A 119 51.56 17.24 11.05
CA ILE A 119 51.83 16.12 10.14
C ILE A 119 52.89 16.50 9.08
N ASN A 120 53.47 17.72 9.17
CA ASN A 120 54.49 18.22 8.24
C ASN A 120 54.01 18.19 6.77
N LEU A 121 52.69 18.30 6.55
CA LEU A 121 52.07 18.31 5.23
C LEU A 121 52.12 19.72 4.66
N ASN A 122 52.64 19.87 3.43
CA ASN A 122 52.59 21.14 2.74
C ASN A 122 51.14 21.45 2.33
N VAL A 123 50.48 22.37 3.04
CA VAL A 123 49.07 22.74 2.82
C VAL A 123 48.80 23.19 1.38
N LEU A 124 49.76 23.87 0.76
CA LEU A 124 49.64 24.27 -0.63
C LEU A 124 49.64 23.05 -1.56
N GLU A 125 50.47 22.04 -1.29
CA GLU A 125 50.48 20.79 -2.06
C GLU A 125 49.23 19.96 -1.81
N PHE A 126 48.77 19.87 -0.56
CA PHE A 126 47.55 19.15 -0.22
C PHE A 126 46.30 19.79 -0.85
N SER A 127 46.18 21.12 -0.80
CA SER A 127 45.08 21.81 -1.47
C SER A 127 45.16 21.66 -2.99
N LYS A 128 46.35 21.71 -3.59
CA LYS A 128 46.53 21.42 -5.02
C LYS A 128 46.08 20.00 -5.37
N PHE A 129 46.37 19.03 -4.50
CA PHE A 129 45.92 17.64 -4.69
C PHE A 129 44.39 17.54 -4.71
N LEU A 130 43.70 18.22 -3.78
CA LEU A 130 42.23 18.29 -3.77
C LEU A 130 41.68 19.02 -5.01
N ALA A 131 42.30 20.11 -5.45
CA ALA A 131 41.91 20.83 -6.67
C ALA A 131 42.06 19.95 -7.93
N VAL A 132 43.17 19.21 -8.04
CA VAL A 132 43.40 18.25 -9.13
C VAL A 132 42.39 17.11 -9.07
N GLY A 133 42.08 16.61 -7.88
CA GLY A 133 40.99 15.66 -7.65
C GLY A 133 39.67 16.20 -8.17
N ALA A 134 39.26 17.40 -7.75
CA ALA A 134 38.04 18.07 -8.20
C ALA A 134 37.96 18.19 -9.73
N LEU A 135 39.06 18.63 -10.37
CA LEU A 135 39.14 18.73 -11.82
C LEU A 135 39.05 17.36 -12.50
N SER A 136 39.65 16.32 -11.92
CA SER A 136 39.59 14.95 -12.44
C SER A 136 38.16 14.40 -12.40
N PHE A 137 37.47 14.56 -11.26
CA PHE A 137 36.06 14.19 -11.12
C PHE A 137 35.15 14.96 -12.09
N LEU A 138 35.40 16.26 -12.28
CA LEU A 138 34.68 17.08 -13.25
C LEU A 138 34.91 16.59 -14.69
N LEU A 139 36.15 16.37 -15.10
CA LEU A 139 36.50 15.93 -16.44
C LEU A 139 35.94 14.53 -16.74
N VAL A 140 36.08 13.59 -15.80
CA VAL A 140 35.51 12.25 -15.93
C VAL A 140 33.98 12.31 -15.98
N GLY A 141 33.34 13.13 -15.15
CA GLY A 141 31.90 13.33 -15.17
C GLY A 141 31.39 13.92 -16.49
N VAL A 142 32.05 14.95 -17.01
CA VAL A 142 31.73 15.53 -18.33
C VAL A 142 31.95 14.51 -19.45
N LEU A 143 33.06 13.77 -19.42
CA LEU A 143 33.33 12.73 -20.42
C LEU A 143 32.30 11.60 -20.35
N ALA A 144 31.86 11.22 -19.16
CA ALA A 144 30.80 10.22 -18.95
C ALA A 144 29.43 10.68 -19.47
N LEU A 145 29.15 11.99 -19.50
CA LEU A 145 27.96 12.56 -20.13
C LEU A 145 28.06 12.60 -21.65
N LEU A 146 29.22 12.99 -22.18
CA LEU A 146 29.41 13.21 -23.62
C LEU A 146 29.66 11.92 -24.40
N VAL A 147 30.30 10.93 -23.78
CA VAL A 147 30.64 9.65 -24.41
C VAL A 147 29.57 8.61 -24.05
N PRO A 148 29.01 7.87 -25.02
CA PRO A 148 28.04 6.80 -24.75
C PRO A 148 28.73 5.54 -24.22
N TRP A 149 29.56 5.67 -23.17
CA TRP A 149 30.38 4.58 -22.63
C TRP A 149 29.53 3.39 -22.15
N ARG A 150 28.29 3.65 -21.72
CA ARG A 150 27.34 2.63 -21.29
C ARG A 150 26.98 1.64 -22.39
N THR A 151 26.79 2.11 -23.63
CA THR A 151 26.45 1.23 -24.75
C THR A 151 27.65 0.36 -25.14
N ALA A 152 28.86 0.87 -24.97
CA ALA A 152 30.10 0.12 -25.22
C ALA A 152 30.29 -1.08 -24.28
N ILE A 153 29.70 -1.04 -23.07
CA ILE A 153 29.73 -2.15 -22.09
C ILE A 153 28.41 -2.92 -22.01
N GLY A 154 27.46 -2.67 -22.93
CA GLY A 154 26.17 -3.36 -22.97
C GLY A 154 25.14 -2.91 -21.91
N LEU A 155 25.35 -1.76 -21.26
CA LEU A 155 24.46 -1.24 -20.23
C LEU A 155 23.39 -0.32 -20.87
N ASN A 156 22.21 -0.86 -21.15
CA ASN A 156 21.15 -0.12 -21.85
C ASN A 156 20.32 0.82 -20.96
N ARG A 157 20.53 0.79 -19.65
CA ARG A 157 19.86 1.68 -18.68
C ARG A 157 20.90 2.22 -17.69
N PRO A 158 20.77 3.47 -17.21
CA PRO A 158 21.56 3.93 -16.08
C PRO A 158 21.34 3.00 -14.88
N PHE A 159 22.33 2.94 -13.97
CA PHE A 159 22.18 2.28 -12.68
C PHE A 159 21.11 3.02 -11.87
N LEU A 160 19.86 2.68 -12.12
CA LEU A 160 18.73 2.98 -11.28
C LEU A 160 18.41 1.68 -10.56
N PRO A 161 18.17 1.70 -9.23
CA PRO A 161 17.69 0.52 -8.54
C PRO A 161 16.45 0.01 -9.29
N THR A 162 16.47 -1.27 -9.68
CA THR A 162 15.34 -1.93 -10.34
C THR A 162 14.14 -1.86 -9.42
N ARG A 163 13.24 -0.90 -9.66
CA ARG A 163 11.92 -0.86 -9.05
C ARG A 163 11.04 -1.88 -9.77
N GLU A 164 11.31 -3.16 -9.58
CA GLU A 164 10.44 -4.25 -10.04
C GLU A 164 9.16 -4.24 -9.19
N GLY A 165 8.16 -3.49 -9.62
CA GLY A 165 6.85 -3.42 -8.92
C GLY A 165 6.85 -2.70 -7.57
N TYR A 166 8.03 -2.36 -7.03
CA TYR A 166 8.20 -1.57 -5.80
C TYR A 166 7.87 -0.10 -6.06
N VAL A 167 6.71 0.34 -5.58
CA VAL A 167 6.35 1.75 -5.52
C VAL A 167 6.78 2.25 -4.16
N ASP A 168 8.00 2.80 -4.10
CA ASP A 168 8.56 3.43 -2.91
C ASP A 168 7.51 4.37 -2.30
N PRO A 169 6.89 4.05 -1.15
CA PRO A 169 5.67 4.72 -0.68
C PRO A 169 5.91 6.21 -0.36
N ILE A 170 7.17 6.60 -0.22
CA ILE A 170 7.62 7.97 -0.06
C ILE A 170 7.86 8.60 -1.43
N ASP A 171 7.22 9.74 -1.70
CA ASP A 171 7.69 10.60 -2.78
C ASP A 171 9.08 11.15 -2.44
N PRO A 172 10.10 10.95 -3.29
CA PRO A 172 11.42 11.50 -3.06
C PRO A 172 11.31 13.03 -2.93
N VAL A 173 11.88 13.59 -1.86
CA VAL A 173 11.79 15.03 -1.57
C VAL A 173 12.40 15.89 -2.69
N ILE A 174 13.43 15.36 -3.37
CA ILE A 174 14.16 16.05 -4.44
C ILE A 174 13.50 15.83 -5.81
N GLU A 175 12.90 14.65 -6.03
CA GLU A 175 12.25 14.26 -7.29
C GLU A 175 10.89 13.61 -6.99
N PRO A 176 9.82 14.42 -6.78
CA PRO A 176 8.48 13.89 -6.59
C PRO A 176 8.06 13.03 -7.78
N ARG A 177 7.18 12.04 -7.57
CA ARG A 177 6.65 11.24 -8.68
C ARG A 177 5.98 12.15 -9.72
N GLY A 178 6.35 11.98 -10.99
CA GLY A 178 5.87 12.82 -12.09
C GLY A 178 6.72 14.07 -12.37
N PHE A 179 7.81 14.29 -11.63
CA PHE A 179 8.79 15.34 -11.92
C PHE A 179 9.45 15.08 -13.29
N MET A 180 9.24 15.99 -14.25
CA MET A 180 9.82 15.89 -15.59
C MET A 180 11.22 16.51 -15.61
N GLY A 181 12.23 15.66 -15.85
CA GLY A 181 13.63 16.01 -15.63
C GLY A 181 14.04 15.58 -14.21
N GLY A 182 15.24 15.03 -13.99
CA GLY A 182 15.67 14.58 -12.66
C GLY A 182 17.18 14.69 -12.49
N TRP A 183 17.61 15.07 -11.29
CA TRP A 183 19.00 15.09 -10.83
C TRP A 183 19.73 13.76 -11.06
N PHE A 184 19.01 12.64 -11.06
CA PHE A 184 19.57 11.30 -11.29
C PHE A 184 19.28 10.70 -12.67
N GLN A 185 18.61 11.44 -13.58
CA GLN A 185 18.30 10.94 -14.92
C GLN A 185 19.55 10.67 -15.77
N ALA A 186 20.63 11.40 -15.52
CA ALA A 186 21.93 11.17 -16.15
C ALA A 186 22.66 9.90 -15.62
N GLY A 187 22.17 9.33 -14.50
CA GLY A 187 22.75 8.20 -13.77
C GLY A 187 23.39 8.60 -12.44
N LEU A 188 23.33 7.69 -11.45
CA LEU A 188 23.90 7.91 -10.11
C LEU A 188 25.39 8.25 -10.15
N LEU A 189 26.15 7.58 -11.01
CA LEU A 189 27.60 7.75 -11.13
C LEU A 189 27.96 9.20 -11.50
N GLU A 190 27.31 9.75 -12.51
CA GLU A 190 27.53 11.12 -12.98
C GLU A 190 27.19 12.13 -11.89
N THR A 191 26.06 11.96 -11.22
CA THR A 191 25.66 12.84 -10.11
C THR A 191 26.71 12.83 -9.00
N PHE A 192 27.20 11.65 -8.59
CA PHE A 192 28.26 11.56 -7.58
C PHE A 192 29.59 12.16 -8.04
N MET A 193 29.95 12.03 -9.32
CA MET A 193 31.16 12.66 -9.87
C MET A 193 31.09 14.18 -9.76
N PHE A 194 29.96 14.80 -10.13
CA PHE A 194 29.79 16.26 -10.03
C PHE A 194 29.70 16.76 -8.59
N VAL A 195 28.97 16.06 -7.71
CA VAL A 195 28.92 16.40 -6.28
C VAL A 195 30.31 16.32 -5.65
N SER A 196 31.08 15.26 -5.95
CA SER A 196 32.44 15.10 -5.45
C SER A 196 33.37 16.20 -5.96
N ALA A 197 33.25 16.59 -7.24
CA ALA A 197 34.01 17.71 -7.79
C ALA A 197 33.74 19.03 -7.05
N ILE A 198 32.46 19.35 -6.78
CA ILE A 198 32.07 20.56 -6.04
C ILE A 198 32.63 20.52 -4.62
N VAL A 199 32.45 19.39 -3.90
CA VAL A 199 32.93 19.21 -2.53
C VAL A 199 34.45 19.40 -2.48
N LEU A 200 35.22 18.68 -3.31
CA LEU A 200 36.69 18.79 -3.32
C LEU A 200 37.18 20.20 -3.69
N ALA A 201 36.52 20.88 -4.63
CA ALA A 201 36.87 22.25 -5.01
C ALA A 201 36.63 23.25 -3.86
N LEU A 202 35.51 23.11 -3.15
CA LEU A 202 35.20 23.93 -1.98
C LEU A 202 36.23 23.71 -0.86
N HIS A 203 36.59 22.46 -0.60
CA HIS A 203 37.56 22.12 0.47
C HIS A 203 38.98 22.58 0.12
N SER A 204 39.40 22.44 -1.14
CA SER A 204 40.67 22.99 -1.64
C SER A 204 40.73 24.51 -1.46
N SER A 205 39.65 25.21 -1.83
CA SER A 205 39.53 26.66 -1.66
C SER A 205 39.57 27.05 -0.18
N ALA A 206 38.79 26.39 0.67
CA ALA A 206 38.76 26.65 2.11
C ALA A 206 40.16 26.51 2.76
N LEU A 207 40.94 25.50 2.35
CA LEU A 207 42.31 25.30 2.85
C LEU A 207 43.30 26.40 2.40
N LEU A 208 43.09 27.02 1.25
CA LEU A 208 43.95 28.10 0.74
C LEU A 208 43.61 29.46 1.34
N PHE A 209 42.33 29.71 1.64
CA PHE A 209 41.85 31.01 2.12
C PHE A 209 41.78 31.12 3.65
N ALA A 210 42.05 30.04 4.38
CA ALA A 210 42.10 30.06 5.85
C ALA A 210 43.46 30.58 6.34
N ASP A 211 43.59 31.91 6.43
CA ASP A 211 44.78 32.58 6.95
C ASP A 211 45.05 32.24 8.44
N ASP A 212 43.98 32.11 9.24
CA ASP A 212 44.04 31.65 10.64
C ASP A 212 43.34 30.29 10.78
N ARG A 213 44.15 29.23 10.87
CA ARG A 213 43.68 27.85 10.96
C ARG A 213 43.13 27.49 12.33
N GLU A 214 43.63 28.12 13.39
CA GLU A 214 43.12 27.91 14.74
C GLU A 214 41.69 28.44 14.81
N GLN A 215 41.48 29.67 14.32
CA GLN A 215 40.15 30.27 14.21
C GLN A 215 39.23 29.46 13.29
N ALA A 216 39.71 29.02 12.12
CA ALA A 216 38.92 28.20 11.20
C ALA A 216 38.49 26.87 11.84
N SER A 217 39.42 26.16 12.50
CA SER A 217 39.13 24.91 13.20
C SER A 217 38.11 25.09 14.33
N PHE A 218 38.20 26.21 15.06
CA PHE A 218 37.24 26.55 16.12
C PHE A 218 35.83 26.81 15.56
N VAL A 219 35.73 27.54 14.44
CA VAL A 219 34.43 27.79 13.76
C VAL A 219 33.83 26.50 13.24
N LEU A 220 34.61 25.64 12.61
CA LEU A 220 34.16 24.33 12.12
C LEU A 220 33.72 23.42 13.28
N ALA A 221 34.47 23.37 14.38
CA ALA A 221 34.10 22.61 15.57
C ALA A 221 32.79 23.12 16.17
N SER A 222 32.64 24.44 16.32
CA SER A 222 31.41 25.06 16.83
C SER A 222 30.20 24.78 15.93
N THR A 223 30.40 24.84 14.61
CA THR A 223 29.38 24.52 13.61
C THR A 223 29.00 23.04 13.69
N THR A 224 29.99 22.15 13.82
CA THR A 224 29.78 20.70 13.98
C THR A 224 28.95 20.38 15.21
N LEU A 225 29.23 21.03 16.35
CA LEU A 225 28.44 20.90 17.58
C LEU A 225 27.00 21.38 17.38
N GLY A 226 26.81 22.54 16.74
CA GLY A 226 25.49 23.04 16.38
C GLY A 226 24.71 22.09 15.47
N TRP A 227 25.35 21.56 14.44
CA TRP A 227 24.74 20.60 13.51
C TRP A 227 24.43 19.27 14.19
N THR A 228 25.27 18.82 15.12
CA THR A 228 25.05 17.62 15.94
C THR A 228 23.82 17.76 16.82
N LEU A 229 23.61 18.95 17.42
CA LEU A 229 22.40 19.23 18.19
C LEU A 229 21.14 19.18 17.29
N LEU A 230 21.20 19.82 16.13
CA LEU A 230 20.09 19.79 15.15
C LEU A 230 19.78 18.36 14.68
N ALA A 231 20.81 17.57 14.34
CA ALA A 231 20.67 16.17 13.96
C ALA A 231 20.05 15.34 15.11
N SER A 232 20.45 15.59 16.35
CA SER A 232 19.87 14.93 17.53
C SER A 232 18.37 15.24 17.68
N ILE A 233 17.94 16.47 17.39
CA ILE A 233 16.52 16.85 17.40
C ILE A 233 15.75 16.11 16.29
N MET A 234 16.32 16.02 15.08
CA MET A 234 15.70 15.26 13.99
C MET A 234 15.60 13.76 14.31
N LEU A 235 16.66 13.18 14.87
CA LEU A 235 16.67 11.79 15.30
C LEU A 235 15.59 11.53 16.37
N ARG A 236 15.47 12.41 17.36
CA ARG A 236 14.41 12.32 18.37
C ARG A 236 13.02 12.36 17.74
N ARG A 237 12.80 13.22 16.73
CA ARG A 237 11.53 13.27 15.99
C ARG A 237 11.27 11.95 15.25
N ALA A 238 12.28 11.42 14.56
CA ALA A 238 12.19 10.14 13.87
C ALA A 238 11.86 8.98 14.82
N LEU A 239 12.56 8.89 15.97
CA LEU A 239 12.33 7.84 16.96
C LEU A 239 10.92 7.93 17.57
N LYS A 240 10.42 9.14 17.86
CA LYS A 240 9.06 9.33 18.40
C LYS A 240 7.98 8.92 17.39
N THR A 241 8.13 9.29 16.12
CA THR A 241 7.18 8.88 15.08
C THR A 241 7.26 7.38 14.81
N ASN A 242 8.45 6.80 14.91
CA ASN A 242 8.63 5.36 14.77
C ASN A 242 7.93 4.61 15.91
N GLU A 243 8.08 5.06 17.16
CA GLU A 243 7.39 4.47 18.30
C GLU A 243 5.86 4.50 18.13
N LEU A 244 5.30 5.61 17.66
CA LEU A 244 3.87 5.72 17.37
C LEU A 244 3.44 4.75 16.26
N ALA A 245 4.24 4.62 15.20
CA ALA A 245 4.01 3.62 14.15
C ALA A 245 4.02 2.20 14.73
N HIS A 246 5.00 1.84 15.56
CA HIS A 246 5.04 0.53 16.22
C HIS A 246 3.83 0.25 17.12
N ARG A 247 3.34 1.27 17.85
CA ARG A 247 2.13 1.12 18.68
C ARG A 247 0.90 0.85 17.81
N LEU A 248 0.69 1.65 16.77
CA LEU A 248 -0.45 1.49 15.86
C LEU A 248 -0.36 0.17 15.07
N ALA A 249 0.83 -0.25 14.64
CA ALA A 249 1.04 -1.55 14.01
C ALA A 249 0.65 -2.68 14.96
N LYS A 250 1.08 -2.62 16.22
CA LYS A 250 0.72 -3.61 17.23
C LYS A 250 -0.78 -3.63 17.52
N GLU A 251 -1.43 -2.48 17.63
CA GLU A 251 -2.89 -2.39 17.81
C GLU A 251 -3.65 -3.02 16.63
N ASN A 252 -3.08 -2.91 15.43
CA ASN A 252 -3.62 -3.48 14.21
C ASN A 252 -3.04 -4.86 13.84
N ASN A 253 -2.22 -5.51 14.69
CA ASN A 253 -1.50 -6.77 14.43
C ASN A 253 -0.79 -6.82 13.07
N LEU A 254 -0.06 -5.77 12.77
CA LEU A 254 0.82 -5.63 11.60
C LEU A 254 2.27 -5.56 12.09
N SER A 255 3.21 -5.99 11.25
CA SER A 255 4.60 -5.61 11.42
C SER A 255 4.81 -4.17 10.93
N VAL A 256 5.76 -3.45 11.53
CA VAL A 256 6.18 -2.14 11.02
C VAL A 256 6.93 -2.26 9.69
N ASP A 257 7.49 -3.44 9.42
CA ASP A 257 8.14 -3.77 8.16
C ASP A 257 7.16 -4.31 7.10
N ASP A 258 5.89 -4.57 7.47
CA ASP A 258 4.90 -5.01 6.49
C ASP A 258 4.57 -3.85 5.56
N GLU A 259 4.86 -4.03 4.27
CA GLU A 259 4.49 -3.05 3.25
C GLU A 259 2.99 -3.16 2.99
N ILE A 260 2.25 -2.24 3.60
CA ILE A 260 0.80 -2.18 3.45
C ILE A 260 0.50 -1.23 2.31
N SER A 261 0.17 -1.81 1.16
CA SER A 261 -0.41 -1.07 0.05
C SER A 261 -1.88 -0.76 0.37
N TYR A 262 -2.08 0.28 1.17
CA TYR A 262 -3.37 0.95 1.23
C TYR A 262 -3.38 1.96 0.08
N SER A 263 -4.34 1.85 -0.84
CA SER A 263 -4.49 2.83 -1.91
C SER A 263 -4.98 4.13 -1.30
N ASP A 264 -4.05 5.07 -1.08
CA ASP A 264 -4.35 6.42 -0.58
C ASP A 264 -5.12 7.18 -1.66
N ASP A 265 -6.44 7.18 -1.50
CA ASP A 265 -7.37 8.26 -1.82
C ASP A 265 -8.76 7.69 -1.52
N GLU A 266 -9.55 8.32 -0.64
CA GLU A 266 -10.96 7.95 -0.45
C GLU A 266 -11.75 7.99 -1.77
N ASP A 267 -11.28 8.78 -2.75
CA ASP A 267 -11.78 8.87 -4.13
C ASP A 267 -11.19 7.82 -5.11
N LYS A 268 -10.11 7.11 -4.76
CA LYS A 268 -9.44 6.13 -5.64
C LYS A 268 -8.90 4.88 -4.94
N ALA A 269 -9.59 4.36 -3.92
CA ALA A 269 -9.47 2.93 -3.72
C ALA A 269 -10.06 2.24 -4.94
N GLN A 270 -9.18 1.86 -5.84
CA GLN A 270 -9.53 1.40 -7.17
C GLN A 270 -10.44 0.20 -6.98
N LEU A 271 -11.72 0.38 -7.34
CA LEU A 271 -12.68 -0.71 -7.40
C LEU A 271 -12.02 -1.78 -8.27
N LEU A 272 -11.69 -2.92 -7.67
CA LEU A 272 -11.13 -4.03 -8.43
C LEU A 272 -12.28 -4.65 -9.21
N VAL A 273 -12.05 -4.88 -10.50
CA VAL A 273 -13.06 -5.43 -11.41
C VAL A 273 -12.42 -6.59 -12.17
N ASP A 274 -13.12 -7.71 -12.20
CA ASP A 274 -12.83 -8.84 -13.09
C ASP A 274 -13.82 -8.78 -14.26
N ASP A 275 -13.37 -8.17 -15.36
CA ASP A 275 -14.17 -7.96 -16.57
C ASP A 275 -14.65 -9.28 -17.22
N GLU A 276 -14.04 -10.41 -16.89
CA GLU A 276 -14.45 -11.71 -17.41
C GLU A 276 -15.67 -12.26 -16.67
N THR A 277 -15.72 -12.05 -15.35
CA THR A 277 -16.77 -12.61 -14.49
C THR A 277 -17.86 -11.61 -14.15
N GLY A 278 -17.59 -10.30 -14.26
CA GLY A 278 -18.41 -9.23 -13.70
C GLY A 278 -18.24 -9.06 -12.19
N LEU A 279 -17.31 -9.79 -11.56
CA LEU A 279 -17.02 -9.65 -10.14
C LEU A 279 -16.36 -8.30 -9.87
N ARG A 280 -16.81 -7.61 -8.83
CA ARG A 280 -16.23 -6.32 -8.41
C ARG A 280 -16.18 -6.17 -6.90
N GLY A 281 -15.23 -5.41 -6.39
CA GLY A 281 -15.15 -5.18 -4.95
C GLY A 281 -13.97 -4.32 -4.53
N ARG A 282 -14.03 -3.85 -3.29
CA ARG A 282 -12.96 -3.12 -2.62
C ARG A 282 -12.56 -3.94 -1.38
N PRO A 283 -11.43 -4.65 -1.40
CA PRO A 283 -10.89 -5.29 -0.21
C PRO A 283 -10.63 -4.24 0.88
N ASP A 284 -10.75 -4.62 2.16
CA ASP A 284 -10.44 -3.71 3.27
C ASP A 284 -8.96 -3.32 3.26
N GLN A 285 -8.09 -4.30 3.00
CA GLN A 285 -6.64 -4.13 2.94
C GLN A 285 -6.02 -5.16 1.98
N ILE A 286 -4.92 -4.78 1.34
CA ILE A 286 -4.03 -5.70 0.65
C ILE A 286 -2.65 -5.57 1.29
N VAL A 287 -2.13 -6.65 1.85
CA VAL A 287 -0.78 -6.71 2.44
C VAL A 287 0.16 -7.43 1.49
N ILE A 288 1.43 -7.01 1.43
CA ILE A 288 2.45 -7.69 0.64
C ILE A 288 3.28 -8.55 1.57
N ILE A 289 3.19 -9.88 1.43
CA ILE A 289 3.96 -10.85 2.22
C ILE A 289 4.77 -11.69 1.23
N ASP A 290 6.09 -11.75 1.38
CA ASP A 290 6.98 -12.52 0.50
C ASP A 290 6.81 -12.18 -1.01
N SER A 291 6.53 -10.91 -1.34
CA SER A 291 6.22 -10.44 -2.71
C SER A 291 4.89 -10.93 -3.31
N GLU A 292 4.00 -11.49 -2.48
CA GLU A 292 2.64 -11.88 -2.84
C GLU A 292 1.62 -10.87 -2.28
N PHE A 293 0.61 -10.52 -3.08
CA PHE A 293 -0.47 -9.61 -2.68
C PHE A 293 -1.58 -10.38 -1.97
N ILE A 294 -1.70 -10.24 -0.65
CA ILE A 294 -2.67 -10.98 0.16
C ILE A 294 -3.84 -10.05 0.54
N PRO A 295 -5.07 -10.30 0.05
CA PRO A 295 -6.23 -9.53 0.49
C PRO A 295 -6.62 -9.93 1.91
N VAL A 296 -6.96 -8.92 2.72
CA VAL A 296 -7.43 -9.07 4.09
C VAL A 296 -8.84 -8.49 4.20
N GLU A 297 -9.77 -9.29 4.72
CA GLU A 297 -11.12 -8.87 5.09
C GLU A 297 -11.25 -8.86 6.61
N GLN A 298 -11.71 -7.74 7.18
CA GLN A 298 -11.85 -7.57 8.63
C GLN A 298 -13.31 -7.53 9.05
N LYS A 299 -13.68 -8.43 9.97
CA LYS A 299 -15.02 -8.49 10.56
C LYS A 299 -14.98 -8.00 12.01
N THR A 300 -15.75 -6.95 12.27
CA THR A 300 -15.78 -6.24 13.57
C THR A 300 -16.87 -6.75 14.52
N GLY A 301 -17.68 -7.73 14.08
CA GLY A 301 -18.74 -8.35 14.87
C GLY A 301 -18.30 -9.49 15.79
N LYS A 302 -19.30 -10.26 16.27
CA LYS A 302 -19.06 -11.42 17.16
C LYS A 302 -18.14 -12.43 16.50
N VAL A 303 -17.05 -12.77 17.20
CA VAL A 303 -16.06 -13.76 16.76
C VAL A 303 -16.68 -15.17 16.77
N PRO A 304 -16.79 -15.85 15.61
CA PRO A 304 -17.27 -17.23 15.56
C PRO A 304 -16.12 -18.23 15.78
N LYS A 305 -16.44 -19.46 16.20
CA LYS A 305 -15.43 -20.55 16.33
C LYS A 305 -14.87 -21.02 14.97
N ARG A 306 -15.65 -20.83 13.90
CA ARG A 306 -15.27 -21.11 12.52
C ARG A 306 -15.78 -19.98 11.66
N PRO A 307 -15.04 -19.57 10.60
CA PRO A 307 -15.50 -18.57 9.67
C PRO A 307 -16.91 -18.86 9.14
N HIS A 308 -17.75 -17.83 9.08
CA HIS A 308 -19.02 -17.94 8.37
C HIS A 308 -18.78 -18.10 6.86
N ASP A 309 -19.54 -18.97 6.21
CA ASP A 309 -19.42 -19.22 4.77
C ASP A 309 -19.58 -17.95 3.94
N SER A 310 -20.46 -17.03 4.37
CA SER A 310 -20.66 -15.73 3.71
C SER A 310 -19.39 -14.87 3.72
N HIS A 311 -18.69 -14.81 4.87
CA HIS A 311 -17.45 -14.06 4.99
C HIS A 311 -16.30 -14.73 4.23
N ARG A 312 -16.27 -16.08 4.21
CA ARG A 312 -15.29 -16.84 3.42
C ARG A 312 -15.42 -16.49 1.94
N LEU A 313 -16.64 -16.58 1.38
CA LEU A 313 -16.86 -16.31 -0.05
C LEU A 313 -16.50 -14.88 -0.44
N GLN A 314 -16.75 -13.90 0.44
CA GLN A 314 -16.33 -12.52 0.21
C GLN A 314 -14.79 -12.38 0.16
N ALA A 315 -14.08 -12.98 1.11
CA ALA A 315 -12.61 -12.95 1.11
C ALA A 315 -12.01 -13.67 -0.12
N LEU A 316 -12.61 -14.80 -0.54
CA LEU A 316 -12.24 -15.50 -1.78
C LEU A 316 -12.53 -14.65 -3.03
N ALA A 317 -13.59 -13.85 -3.03
CA ALA A 317 -13.87 -12.89 -4.10
C ALA A 317 -12.74 -11.87 -4.24
N TYR A 318 -12.20 -11.38 -3.12
CA TYR A 318 -11.04 -10.49 -3.15
C TYR A 318 -9.77 -11.20 -3.64
N ALA A 319 -9.55 -12.48 -3.32
CA ALA A 319 -8.44 -13.26 -3.87
C ALA A 319 -8.48 -13.30 -5.41
N ARG A 320 -9.66 -13.55 -5.99
CA ARG A 320 -9.86 -13.48 -7.45
C ARG A 320 -9.60 -12.09 -8.01
N LEU A 321 -10.10 -11.05 -7.36
CA LEU A 321 -9.92 -9.67 -7.82
C LEU A 321 -8.45 -9.23 -7.79
N VAL A 322 -7.71 -9.63 -6.76
CA VAL A 322 -6.26 -9.42 -6.67
C VAL A 322 -5.53 -10.22 -7.75
N GLU A 323 -5.89 -11.49 -7.98
CA GLU A 323 -5.31 -12.33 -9.04
C GLU A 323 -5.47 -11.69 -10.42
N THR A 324 -6.68 -11.25 -10.77
CA THR A 324 -6.97 -10.64 -12.07
C THR A 324 -6.27 -9.30 -12.24
N THR A 325 -6.20 -8.48 -11.18
CA THR A 325 -5.62 -7.13 -11.26
C THR A 325 -4.09 -7.16 -11.30
N THR A 326 -3.46 -8.03 -10.49
CA THR A 326 -2.00 -8.09 -10.36
C THR A 326 -1.35 -9.08 -11.33
N GLY A 327 -2.13 -9.98 -11.94
CA GLY A 327 -1.64 -11.08 -12.77
C GLY A 327 -0.94 -12.19 -11.97
N ARG A 328 -0.90 -12.10 -10.63
CA ARG A 328 -0.29 -13.08 -9.74
C ARG A 328 -1.36 -13.68 -8.83
N ALA A 329 -1.43 -15.01 -8.78
CA ALA A 329 -2.40 -15.70 -7.94
C ALA A 329 -1.92 -15.68 -6.48
N PRO A 330 -2.68 -15.06 -5.55
CA PRO A 330 -2.32 -15.12 -4.14
C PRO A 330 -2.41 -16.56 -3.65
N PRO A 331 -1.54 -16.99 -2.70
CA PRO A 331 -1.63 -18.34 -2.12
C PRO A 331 -2.89 -18.52 -1.24
N TYR A 332 -3.37 -17.44 -0.62
CA TYR A 332 -4.55 -17.44 0.25
C TYR A 332 -5.13 -16.03 0.41
N ALA A 333 -6.38 -15.93 0.88
CA ALA A 333 -6.95 -14.71 1.46
C ALA A 333 -6.94 -14.79 2.99
N LEU A 334 -6.90 -13.64 3.65
CA LEU A 334 -7.00 -13.54 5.10
C LEU A 334 -8.36 -13.03 5.52
N LEU A 335 -8.97 -13.72 6.48
CA LEU A 335 -10.20 -13.30 7.12
C LEU A 335 -9.98 -13.15 8.62
N ARG A 336 -10.18 -11.93 9.13
CA ARG A 336 -9.89 -11.57 10.51
C ARG A 336 -11.16 -11.29 11.30
N TYR A 337 -11.28 -11.91 12.47
CA TYR A 337 -12.31 -11.61 13.46
C TYR A 337 -11.67 -11.07 14.74
N GLY A 338 -11.87 -9.79 15.03
CA GLY A 338 -11.21 -9.14 16.17
C GLY A 338 -9.68 -9.21 16.10
N GLN A 339 -8.99 -9.15 17.24
CA GLN A 339 -7.52 -9.10 17.25
C GLN A 339 -6.87 -10.47 16.99
N ASP A 340 -7.33 -11.54 17.65
CA ASP A 340 -6.56 -12.79 17.71
C ASP A 340 -7.08 -13.94 16.82
N ASN A 341 -8.17 -13.74 16.06
CA ASN A 341 -8.73 -14.81 15.21
C ASN A 341 -8.49 -14.51 13.73
N LEU A 342 -7.35 -14.95 13.24
CA LEU A 342 -6.97 -14.90 11.84
C LEU A 342 -7.25 -16.26 11.18
N HIS A 343 -7.91 -16.25 10.03
CA HIS A 343 -8.15 -17.45 9.24
C HIS A 343 -7.56 -17.26 7.84
N GLN A 344 -6.61 -18.14 7.49
CA GLN A 344 -6.12 -18.27 6.13
C GLN A 344 -7.10 -19.11 5.31
N LEU A 345 -7.48 -18.59 4.14
CA LEU A 345 -8.39 -19.21 3.20
C LEU A 345 -7.61 -19.54 1.93
N PRO A 346 -7.19 -20.80 1.73
CA PRO A 346 -6.40 -21.19 0.57
C PRO A 346 -7.08 -20.81 -0.76
N TRP A 347 -6.31 -20.26 -1.70
CA TRP A 347 -6.80 -19.89 -3.03
C TRP A 347 -6.46 -20.96 -4.06
N ASP A 348 -6.98 -22.16 -3.83
CA ASP A 348 -6.76 -23.33 -4.68
C ASP A 348 -7.81 -23.47 -5.80
N LYS A 349 -7.68 -24.52 -6.60
CA LYS A 349 -8.63 -24.82 -7.69
C LYS A 349 -10.06 -25.03 -7.20
N SER A 350 -10.24 -25.65 -6.02
CA SER A 350 -11.57 -25.87 -5.44
C SER A 350 -12.22 -24.56 -5.04
N ALA A 351 -11.45 -23.64 -4.44
CA ALA A 351 -11.93 -22.32 -4.06
C ALA A 351 -12.31 -21.47 -5.29
N LYS A 352 -11.52 -21.55 -6.37
CA LYS A 352 -11.83 -20.91 -7.67
C LYS A 352 -13.15 -21.41 -8.26
N GLU A 353 -13.33 -22.73 -8.30
CA GLU A 353 -14.56 -23.36 -8.80
C GLU A 353 -15.78 -23.01 -7.93
N GLU A 354 -15.63 -23.04 -6.60
CA GLU A 354 -16.69 -22.65 -5.65
C GLU A 354 -17.11 -21.19 -5.88
N LEU A 355 -16.15 -20.26 -5.96
CA LEU A 355 -16.43 -18.84 -6.17
C LEU A 355 -17.16 -18.60 -7.50
N LEU A 356 -16.65 -19.18 -8.60
CA LEU A 356 -17.25 -18.99 -9.92
C LEU A 356 -18.67 -19.55 -9.99
N ALA A 357 -18.92 -20.71 -9.38
CA ALA A 357 -20.27 -21.28 -9.29
C ALA A 357 -21.23 -20.35 -8.51
N ARG A 358 -20.73 -19.70 -7.44
CA ARG A 358 -21.53 -18.76 -6.65
C ARG A 358 -21.82 -17.46 -7.41
N VAL A 359 -20.85 -16.91 -8.13
CA VAL A 359 -21.05 -15.75 -9.01
C VAL A 359 -22.12 -16.06 -10.05
N HIS A 360 -22.02 -17.23 -10.71
CA HIS A 360 -22.98 -17.66 -11.72
C HIS A 360 -24.40 -17.80 -11.16
N GLU A 361 -24.54 -18.36 -9.97
CA GLU A 361 -25.83 -18.53 -9.31
C GLU A 361 -26.46 -17.17 -8.94
N VAL A 362 -25.67 -16.22 -8.44
CA VAL A 362 -26.18 -14.86 -8.18
C VAL A 362 -26.63 -14.20 -9.48
N GLN A 363 -25.83 -14.28 -10.54
CA GLN A 363 -26.19 -13.76 -11.86
C GLN A 363 -27.48 -14.39 -12.42
N ARG A 364 -27.66 -15.70 -12.23
CA ARG A 364 -28.90 -16.41 -12.60
C ARG A 364 -30.11 -15.85 -11.87
N VAL A 365 -30.01 -15.65 -10.57
CA VAL A 365 -31.12 -15.07 -9.77
C VAL A 365 -31.34 -13.59 -10.12
N MET A 366 -30.29 -12.84 -10.47
CA MET A 366 -30.45 -11.47 -10.96
C MET A 366 -31.30 -11.44 -12.24
N ALA A 367 -31.03 -12.34 -13.18
CA ALA A 367 -31.70 -12.39 -14.48
C ALA A 367 -33.11 -13.01 -14.43
N GLN A 368 -33.28 -14.10 -13.67
CA GLN A 368 -34.51 -14.90 -13.69
C GLN A 368 -35.40 -14.70 -12.45
N GLY A 369 -34.88 -14.08 -11.40
CA GLY A 369 -35.53 -14.05 -10.09
C GLY A 369 -35.43 -15.39 -9.35
N GLY A 370 -36.31 -15.59 -8.38
CA GLY A 370 -36.38 -16.82 -7.59
C GLY A 370 -35.58 -16.79 -6.28
N ALA A 371 -35.21 -15.62 -5.76
CA ALA A 371 -34.53 -15.56 -4.47
C ALA A 371 -35.51 -15.94 -3.34
N VAL A 372 -35.14 -16.94 -2.55
CA VAL A 372 -35.93 -17.45 -1.42
C VAL A 372 -35.08 -17.58 -0.16
N ARG A 373 -35.73 -17.60 1.01
CA ARG A 373 -35.05 -17.89 2.28
C ARG A 373 -34.45 -19.30 2.21
N ASN A 374 -33.15 -19.43 2.48
CA ASN A 374 -32.39 -20.69 2.34
C ASN A 374 -32.12 -21.41 3.67
N HIS A 375 -32.80 -21.05 4.76
CA HIS A 375 -32.53 -21.59 6.10
C HIS A 375 -33.79 -21.63 6.96
N GLU A 376 -33.90 -22.59 7.88
CA GLU A 376 -34.99 -22.68 8.87
C GLU A 376 -34.61 -22.21 10.28
N ARG A 377 -33.58 -21.36 10.40
CA ARG A 377 -33.06 -20.89 11.69
C ARG A 377 -33.71 -19.55 12.12
N PRO A 378 -34.60 -19.50 13.14
CA PRO A 378 -35.25 -18.25 13.56
C PRO A 378 -34.25 -17.19 14.04
N GLY A 379 -33.16 -17.60 14.67
CA GLY A 379 -32.12 -16.69 15.15
C GLY A 379 -31.44 -15.87 14.05
N LYS A 380 -31.35 -16.38 12.81
CA LYS A 380 -30.86 -15.60 11.65
C LYS A 380 -31.86 -14.50 11.24
N CYS A 381 -33.16 -14.80 11.25
CA CYS A 381 -34.21 -13.82 10.99
C CYS A 381 -34.26 -12.77 12.10
N GLN A 382 -34.06 -13.17 13.36
CA GLN A 382 -34.08 -12.27 14.52
C GLN A 382 -33.01 -11.18 14.46
N HIS A 383 -31.83 -11.49 13.91
CA HIS A 383 -30.72 -10.53 13.77
C HIS A 383 -30.57 -10.00 12.33
N CYS A 384 -31.52 -10.31 11.44
CA CYS A 384 -31.50 -9.80 10.08
C CYS A 384 -31.87 -8.31 10.07
N SER A 385 -30.97 -7.47 9.57
CA SER A 385 -31.21 -6.02 9.46
C SER A 385 -32.37 -5.64 8.52
N ARG A 386 -32.75 -6.56 7.63
CA ARG A 386 -33.86 -6.39 6.68
C ARG A 386 -35.13 -7.13 7.10
N ARG A 387 -35.22 -7.63 8.34
CA ARG A 387 -36.42 -8.32 8.85
C ARG A 387 -37.69 -7.48 8.67
N HIS A 388 -37.59 -6.17 8.88
CA HIS A 388 -38.73 -5.24 8.79
C HIS A 388 -39.42 -5.19 7.42
N ALA A 389 -38.80 -5.74 6.37
CA ALA A 389 -39.33 -5.80 5.01
C ALA A 389 -39.31 -7.23 4.45
N CYS A 390 -39.22 -8.25 5.31
CA CYS A 390 -39.10 -9.64 4.91
C CYS A 390 -40.35 -10.43 5.29
N ASP A 391 -41.21 -10.71 4.29
CA ASP A 391 -42.47 -11.42 4.49
C ASP A 391 -42.28 -12.92 4.80
N ALA A 392 -41.08 -13.46 4.54
CA ALA A 392 -40.71 -14.84 4.86
C ALA A 392 -39.90 -14.98 6.17
N SER A 393 -39.97 -13.97 7.06
CA SER A 393 -39.37 -14.03 8.39
C SER A 393 -39.96 -15.19 9.21
N LEU A 394 -39.14 -15.82 10.04
CA LEU A 394 -39.56 -16.84 11.00
C LEU A 394 -39.96 -16.27 12.37
N VAL A 395 -39.81 -14.96 12.57
CA VAL A 395 -40.00 -14.25 13.83
C VAL A 395 -40.62 -12.88 13.64
#